data_AF-A0A3N2NNL9-F1
#
_entry.id   AF-A0A3N2NNL9-F1
#
_cell.length_a   1.000
_cell.length_b   1.000
_cell.length_c   1.000
_cell.angle_alpha   90.00
_cell.angle_beta   90.00
_cell.angle_gamma   90.00
#
_symmetry.space_group_name_H-M   'P 1'
#
loop_
_entity.id
_entity.type
_entity.pdbx_description
1 polymer ?
#
loop_
_entity_poly.entity_id
_entity_poly.type
_entity_poly.pdbx_seq_one_letter_code
_entity_poly.pdbx_strand_id
1 'polypeptide(L)'
;MKRGDDISGLIRPLAQCQSQVLLTNRLQVADILDWILAQVGVSDIYQTTFSVSEEFLRRLYFIRRNGLIRNASLIIDHKASNKTVKLWMFISQVYESAFMTDNHSKILLVEARDGRRVSVVTSQNLTRGNRFESTLITTSPQIFSDLLAEFRNISEYHSVPLDEILGSRIEEN
;
A
#
# COMPACT_ATOMS: atom_id res chain seq x y z
N MET A 1 -15.19 -2.73 1.12
CA MET A 1 -16.60 -2.46 1.57
C MET A 1 -17.60 -3.43 0.94
N LYS A 2 -18.79 -3.62 1.55
CA LYS A 2 -19.92 -4.23 0.82
C LYS A 2 -20.32 -3.26 -0.32
N ARG A 3 -20.77 -3.79 -1.46
CA ARG A 3 -21.30 -2.97 -2.56
C ARG A 3 -22.41 -2.07 -2.00
N GLY A 4 -22.23 -0.75 -2.00
CA GLY A 4 -23.23 0.25 -1.60
C GLY A 4 -22.95 1.01 -0.29
N ASP A 5 -21.93 0.66 0.49
CA ASP A 5 -21.47 1.55 1.57
C ASP A 5 -20.80 2.79 0.94
N ASP A 6 -21.03 3.98 1.48
CA ASP A 6 -20.33 5.21 1.07
C ASP A 6 -19.21 5.51 2.07
N ILE A 7 -17.97 5.54 1.58
CA ILE A 7 -16.78 5.87 2.39
C ILE A 7 -16.86 7.28 2.98
N SER A 8 -17.62 8.18 2.36
CA SER A 8 -17.84 9.57 2.81
C SER A 8 -18.57 9.64 4.16
N GLY A 9 -19.30 8.60 4.54
CA GLY A 9 -19.91 8.48 5.88
C GLY A 9 -18.93 8.03 6.97
N LEU A 10 -17.72 7.60 6.59
CA LEU A 10 -16.69 7.09 7.50
C LEU A 10 -15.47 8.01 7.60
N ILE A 11 -15.14 8.72 6.51
CA ILE A 11 -13.91 9.53 6.38
C ILE A 11 -14.28 10.92 5.87
N ARG A 12 -13.65 11.96 6.42
CA ARG A 12 -13.79 13.34 5.94
C ARG A 12 -12.88 13.59 4.73
N PRO A 13 -13.30 14.36 3.72
CA PRO A 13 -12.44 14.77 2.60
C PRO A 13 -11.08 15.33 3.05
N LEU A 14 -10.02 15.05 2.28
CA LEU A 14 -8.64 15.48 2.59
C LEU A 14 -8.51 17.00 2.73
N ALA A 15 -9.32 17.76 1.99
CA ALA A 15 -9.34 19.23 2.05
C ALA A 15 -9.95 19.79 3.35
N GLN A 16 -10.76 19.00 4.06
CA GLN A 16 -11.48 19.45 5.25
C GLN A 16 -10.72 19.14 6.55
N CYS A 17 -9.74 18.25 6.51
CA CYS A 17 -9.03 17.83 7.71
C CYS A 17 -7.62 17.34 7.37
N GLN A 18 -6.60 17.94 7.99
CA GLN A 18 -5.21 17.52 7.78
C GLN A 18 -4.98 16.08 8.24
N SER A 19 -5.55 15.69 9.38
CA SER A 19 -5.34 14.37 10.00
C SER A 19 -6.63 13.82 10.59
N GLN A 20 -6.91 12.55 10.34
CA GLN A 20 -8.06 11.86 10.91
C GLN A 20 -7.73 10.43 11.29
N VAL A 21 -8.38 9.96 12.35
CA VAL A 21 -8.18 8.62 12.91
C VAL A 21 -9.49 7.87 12.88
N LEU A 22 -9.40 6.58 12.53
CA LEU A 22 -10.53 5.68 12.39
C LEU A 22 -10.22 4.39 13.16
N LEU A 23 -11.24 3.83 13.80
CA LEU A 23 -11.22 2.47 14.34
C LEU A 23 -12.44 1.74 13.76
N THR A 24 -12.22 0.96 12.70
CA THR A 24 -13.33 0.35 11.95
C THR A 24 -12.94 -0.98 11.34
N ASN A 25 -13.93 -1.83 11.11
CA ASN A 25 -13.81 -3.08 10.37
C ASN A 25 -14.48 -3.05 8.99
N ARG A 26 -14.93 -1.86 8.56
CA ARG A 26 -15.70 -1.68 7.32
C ARG A 26 -14.84 -1.31 6.11
N LEU A 27 -13.62 -0.85 6.34
CA LEU A 27 -12.71 -0.36 5.32
C LEU A 27 -11.53 -1.30 5.11
N GLN A 28 -11.17 -1.46 3.84
CA GLN A 28 -9.91 -2.07 3.43
C GLN A 28 -8.93 -1.00 2.95
N VAL A 29 -7.63 -1.25 3.02
CA VAL A 29 -6.59 -0.34 2.48
C VAL A 29 -6.85 0.02 1.01
N ALA A 30 -7.36 -0.92 0.21
CA ALA A 30 -7.72 -0.66 -1.19
C ALA A 30 -8.92 0.30 -1.33
N ASP A 31 -9.87 0.32 -0.39
CA ASP A 31 -10.97 1.31 -0.39
C ASP A 31 -10.39 2.71 -0.10
N ILE A 32 -9.45 2.80 0.84
CA ILE A 32 -8.79 4.06 1.22
C ILE A 32 -7.93 4.59 0.07
N LEU A 33 -7.15 3.72 -0.58
CA LEU A 33 -6.31 4.10 -1.73
C LEU A 33 -7.17 4.67 -2.87
N ASP A 34 -8.22 3.98 -3.27
CA ASP A 34 -9.12 4.43 -4.34
C ASP A 34 -9.76 5.79 -4.02
N TRP A 35 -10.19 5.97 -2.76
CA TRP A 35 -10.73 7.24 -2.28
C TRP A 35 -9.70 8.39 -2.23
N ILE A 36 -8.44 8.10 -1.90
CA ILE A 36 -7.36 9.10 -1.97
C ILE A 36 -7.15 9.51 -3.43
N LEU A 37 -6.96 8.54 -4.32
CA LEU A 37 -6.69 8.79 -5.74
C LEU A 37 -7.83 9.56 -6.43
N ALA A 38 -9.08 9.32 -6.04
CA ALA A 38 -10.22 10.11 -6.53
C ALA A 38 -10.14 11.60 -6.19
N GLN A 39 -9.43 11.97 -5.11
CA GLN A 39 -9.26 13.36 -4.68
C GLN A 39 -7.96 13.98 -5.21
N VAL A 40 -6.88 13.20 -5.29
CA VAL A 40 -5.55 13.72 -5.62
C VAL A 40 -5.10 13.45 -7.06
N GLY A 41 -5.78 12.55 -7.77
CA GLY A 41 -5.48 12.20 -9.16
C GLY A 41 -4.29 11.24 -9.29
N VAL A 42 -3.63 11.30 -10.45
CA VAL A 42 -2.53 10.39 -10.81
C VAL A 42 -1.37 10.52 -9.83
N SER A 43 -0.94 9.40 -9.24
CA SER A 43 -0.01 9.38 -8.12
C SER A 43 1.00 8.24 -8.19
N ASP A 44 2.13 8.41 -7.49
CA ASP A 44 2.99 7.31 -7.07
C ASP A 44 2.53 6.80 -5.71
N ILE A 45 2.67 5.49 -5.50
CA ILE A 45 2.32 4.84 -4.24
C ILE A 45 3.51 4.05 -3.68
N TYR A 46 3.67 4.12 -2.36
CA TYR A 46 4.68 3.36 -1.62
C TYR A 46 3.96 2.63 -0.50
N GLN A 47 4.15 1.32 -0.40
CA GLN A 47 3.43 0.50 0.57
C GLN A 47 4.37 -0.38 1.35
N THR A 48 4.14 -0.45 2.66
CA THR A 48 4.74 -1.47 3.51
C THR A 48 3.63 -2.35 4.07
N THR A 49 3.89 -3.65 4.18
CA THR A 49 2.94 -4.56 4.84
C THR A 49 3.62 -5.81 5.34
N PHE A 50 3.05 -6.45 6.37
CA PHE A 50 3.53 -7.77 6.76
C PHE A 50 3.08 -8.85 5.76
N SER A 51 1.88 -8.72 5.18
CA SER A 51 1.38 -9.71 4.20
C SER A 51 0.43 -9.08 3.19
N VAL A 52 0.40 -9.67 2.00
CA VAL A 52 -0.49 -9.30 0.89
C VAL A 52 -1.36 -10.50 0.47
N SER A 53 -2.60 -10.25 0.05
CA SER A 53 -3.48 -11.25 -0.53
C SER A 53 -3.74 -11.02 -2.02
N GLU A 54 -4.10 -12.09 -2.73
CA GLU A 54 -4.51 -12.02 -4.14
C GLU A 54 -5.70 -11.09 -4.37
N GLU A 55 -6.67 -11.07 -3.45
CA GLU A 55 -7.82 -10.17 -3.52
C GLU A 55 -7.39 -8.70 -3.54
N PHE A 56 -6.44 -8.31 -2.69
CA PHE A 56 -5.89 -6.96 -2.70
C PHE A 56 -5.17 -6.66 -4.02
N LEU A 57 -4.31 -7.57 -4.49
CA LEU A 57 -3.57 -7.40 -5.75
C LEU A 57 -4.50 -7.24 -6.95
N ARG A 58 -5.60 -8.01 -7.01
CA ARG A 58 -6.64 -7.88 -8.05
C ARG A 58 -7.30 -6.51 -8.01
N ARG A 59 -7.60 -5.98 -6.82
CA ARG A 59 -8.16 -4.62 -6.69
C ARG A 59 -7.16 -3.56 -7.16
N LEU A 60 -5.90 -3.68 -6.76
CA LEU A 60 -4.83 -2.77 -7.17
C LEU A 60 -4.63 -2.79 -8.70
N TYR A 61 -4.69 -3.96 -9.33
CA TYR A 61 -4.63 -4.09 -10.78
C TYR A 61 -5.71 -3.28 -11.50
N PHE A 62 -6.96 -3.30 -11.01
CA PHE A 62 -8.03 -2.49 -11.60
C PHE A 62 -7.85 -0.98 -11.35
N ILE A 63 -7.42 -0.58 -10.15
CA ILE A 63 -7.10 0.83 -9.86
C ILE A 63 -6.00 1.33 -10.81
N ARG A 64 -4.97 0.51 -11.05
CA ARG A 64 -3.88 0.81 -11.97
C ARG A 64 -4.36 0.91 -13.42
N ARG A 65 -5.23 0.00 -13.87
CA ARG A 65 -5.83 0.07 -15.21
C ARG A 65 -6.64 1.34 -15.46
N ASN A 66 -7.17 1.98 -14.41
CA ASN A 66 -7.85 3.26 -14.52
C ASN A 66 -6.88 4.45 -14.72
N GLY A 67 -5.56 4.21 -14.78
CA GLY A 67 -4.54 5.22 -15.06
C GLY A 67 -4.21 6.15 -13.89
N LEU A 68 -4.68 5.83 -12.67
CA LEU A 68 -4.48 6.67 -11.48
C LEU A 68 -3.16 6.39 -10.75
N ILE A 69 -2.47 5.30 -11.07
CA ILE A 69 -1.19 4.93 -10.46
C ILE A 69 -0.10 5.00 -11.54
N ARG A 70 0.90 5.85 -11.31
CA ARG A 70 2.07 6.01 -12.18
C ARG A 70 3.18 5.04 -11.82
N ASN A 71 3.51 4.94 -10.53
CA ASN A 71 4.50 4.02 -9.99
C ASN A 71 4.01 3.44 -8.65
N ALA A 72 4.35 2.19 -8.37
CA ALA A 72 4.00 1.48 -7.16
C ALA A 72 5.18 0.67 -6.63
N SER A 73 5.56 0.93 -5.37
CA SER A 73 6.64 0.23 -4.68
C SER A 73 6.13 -0.48 -3.42
N LEU A 74 6.60 -1.71 -3.17
CA LEU A 74 6.17 -2.55 -2.05
C LEU A 74 7.35 -3.02 -1.20
N ILE A 75 7.22 -2.96 0.12
CA ILE A 75 8.06 -3.69 1.08
C ILE A 75 7.18 -4.72 1.81
N ILE A 76 7.58 -5.99 1.77
CA ILE A 76 6.86 -7.11 2.39
C ILE A 76 7.76 -7.95 3.31
N ASP A 77 7.18 -8.58 4.33
CA ASP A 77 7.90 -9.40 5.29
C ASP A 77 8.44 -10.73 4.71
N HIS A 78 9.65 -11.13 5.12
CA HIS A 78 10.23 -12.43 4.75
C HIS A 78 9.45 -13.64 5.25
N LYS A 79 8.78 -13.57 6.41
CA LYS A 79 8.01 -14.69 6.98
C LYS A 79 6.72 -14.96 6.19
N ALA A 80 6.28 -14.02 5.36
CA ALA A 80 5.19 -14.23 4.41
C ALA A 80 5.64 -14.89 3.08
N SER A 81 6.95 -15.16 2.91
CA SER A 81 7.60 -15.64 1.67
C SER A 81 6.85 -16.75 0.93
N ASN A 82 6.39 -17.81 1.60
CA ASN A 82 5.69 -18.91 0.92
C ASN A 82 4.41 -18.46 0.17
N LYS A 83 3.69 -17.47 0.72
CA LYS A 83 2.53 -16.89 0.04
C LYS A 83 2.97 -15.86 -0.99
N THR A 84 3.96 -15.04 -0.67
CA THR A 84 4.51 -14.01 -1.56
C THR A 84 5.04 -14.61 -2.86
N VAL A 85 5.78 -15.72 -2.80
CA VAL A 85 6.31 -16.47 -3.96
C VAL A 85 5.17 -16.92 -4.87
N LYS A 86 4.10 -17.48 -4.31
CA LYS A 86 2.92 -17.92 -5.10
C LYS A 86 2.18 -16.75 -5.75
N LEU A 87 2.24 -15.57 -5.15
CA LEU A 87 1.60 -14.36 -5.66
C LEU A 87 2.54 -13.48 -6.49
N TRP A 88 3.79 -13.89 -6.70
CA TRP A 88 4.80 -13.07 -7.36
C TRP A 88 4.34 -12.55 -8.72
N MET A 89 3.79 -13.43 -9.57
CA MET A 89 3.30 -13.03 -10.90
C MET A 89 2.25 -11.91 -10.83
N PHE A 90 1.45 -11.85 -9.76
CA PHE A 90 0.49 -10.78 -9.56
C PHE A 90 1.17 -9.53 -8.99
N ILE A 91 2.12 -9.69 -8.08
CA ILE A 91 2.90 -8.58 -7.51
C ILE A 91 3.65 -7.85 -8.64
N SER A 92 4.37 -8.57 -9.50
CA SER A 92 5.14 -8.00 -10.62
C SER A 92 4.28 -7.36 -11.71
N GLN A 93 2.98 -7.68 -11.76
CA GLN A 93 2.03 -7.02 -12.67
C GLN A 93 1.51 -5.68 -12.14
N VAL A 94 1.57 -5.44 -10.83
CA VAL A 94 0.97 -4.25 -10.21
C VAL A 94 1.97 -3.31 -9.55
N TYR A 95 3.12 -3.83 -9.12
CA TYR A 95 4.24 -3.09 -8.55
C TYR A 95 5.45 -3.11 -9.48
N GLU A 96 6.05 -1.96 -9.71
CA GLU A 96 7.31 -1.79 -10.44
C GLU A 96 8.50 -2.30 -9.64
N SER A 97 8.42 -2.22 -8.31
CA SER A 97 9.49 -2.67 -7.43
C SER A 97 8.90 -3.29 -6.17
N ALA A 98 9.33 -4.50 -5.83
CA ALA A 98 8.96 -5.17 -4.59
C ALA A 98 10.21 -5.64 -3.86
N PHE A 99 10.26 -5.41 -2.55
CA PHE A 99 11.38 -5.70 -1.68
C PHE A 99 10.95 -6.55 -0.50
N MET A 100 11.86 -7.39 -0.02
CA MET A 100 11.65 -8.21 1.16
C MET A 100 12.64 -7.85 2.28
N THR A 101 12.13 -7.70 3.49
CA THR A 101 12.91 -7.53 4.73
C THR A 101 12.10 -8.00 5.94
N ASP A 102 12.67 -7.98 7.15
CA ASP A 102 11.88 -8.13 8.38
C ASP A 102 11.01 -6.88 8.57
N ASN A 103 9.70 -7.00 8.29
CA ASN A 103 8.78 -5.86 8.23
C ASN A 103 7.42 -6.19 8.85
N HIS A 104 7.11 -5.55 9.98
CA HIS A 104 5.76 -5.59 10.56
C HIS A 104 4.98 -4.28 10.35
N SER A 105 5.55 -3.28 9.66
CA SER A 105 4.89 -2.02 9.37
C SER A 105 3.81 -2.18 8.30
N LYS A 106 2.83 -1.27 8.34
CA LYS A 106 1.66 -1.26 7.46
C LYS A 106 1.34 0.19 7.12
N ILE A 107 1.91 0.63 6.01
CA ILE A 107 1.89 2.03 5.59
C ILE A 107 1.47 2.09 4.12
N LEU A 108 0.69 3.11 3.78
CA LEU A 108 0.43 3.52 2.41
C LEU A 108 0.77 5.01 2.28
N LEU A 109 1.71 5.33 1.41
CA LEU A 109 2.05 6.69 1.02
C LEU A 109 1.55 6.93 -0.40
N VAL A 110 0.94 8.08 -0.64
CA VAL A 110 0.49 8.53 -1.97
C VAL A 110 1.08 9.91 -2.26
N GLU A 111 1.87 10.02 -3.33
CA GLU A 111 2.40 11.28 -3.85
C GLU A 111 1.78 11.57 -5.21
N ALA A 112 0.87 12.54 -5.24
CA ALA A 112 0.22 12.98 -6.47
C ALA A 112 1.18 13.75 -7.36
N ARG A 113 0.92 13.71 -8.68
CA ARG A 113 1.70 14.44 -9.68
C ARG A 113 1.78 15.95 -9.42
N ASP A 114 0.76 16.51 -8.79
CA ASP A 114 0.70 17.94 -8.43
C ASP A 114 1.36 18.28 -7.08
N GLY A 115 2.02 17.32 -6.44
CA GLY A 115 2.75 17.50 -5.19
C GLY A 115 1.92 17.27 -3.93
N ARG A 116 0.61 16.97 -4.04
CA ARG A 116 -0.19 16.57 -2.87
C ARG A 116 0.29 15.23 -2.33
N ARG A 117 0.41 15.16 -1.00
CA ARG A 117 0.97 14.01 -0.29
C ARG A 117 0.00 13.52 0.78
N VAL A 118 -0.19 12.20 0.83
CA VAL A 118 -1.06 11.55 1.83
C VAL A 118 -0.33 10.36 2.42
N SER A 119 -0.33 10.29 3.75
CA SER A 119 0.18 9.14 4.50
C SER A 119 -0.96 8.43 5.20
N VAL A 120 -0.95 7.10 5.12
CA VAL A 120 -1.86 6.21 5.84
C VAL A 120 -1.02 5.27 6.68
N VAL A 121 -1.23 5.31 7.99
CA VAL A 121 -0.62 4.38 8.95
C VAL A 121 -1.74 3.55 9.54
N THR A 122 -1.68 2.22 9.39
CA THR A 122 -2.79 1.34 9.76
C THR A 122 -2.30 0.09 10.50
N SER A 123 -3.17 -0.55 11.26
CA SER A 123 -2.94 -1.91 11.77
C SER A 123 -3.28 -3.00 10.75
N GLN A 124 -3.91 -2.66 9.62
CA GLN A 124 -4.40 -3.59 8.60
C GLN A 124 -3.30 -4.01 7.60
N ASN A 125 -3.19 -5.31 7.35
CA ASN A 125 -2.38 -5.83 6.24
C ASN A 125 -3.05 -5.55 4.88
N LEU A 126 -2.31 -5.74 3.78
CA LEU A 126 -2.87 -5.69 2.42
C LEU A 126 -3.66 -6.97 2.09
N THR A 127 -4.62 -7.30 2.95
CA THR A 127 -5.43 -8.52 2.87
C THR A 127 -6.90 -8.19 3.10
N ARG A 128 -7.77 -9.20 2.97
CA ARG A 128 -9.17 -9.06 3.37
C ARG A 128 -9.27 -9.03 4.89
N GLY A 129 -9.57 -7.87 5.46
CA GLY A 129 -9.85 -7.71 6.88
C GLY A 129 -11.36 -7.58 7.14
N ASN A 130 -11.84 -8.32 8.16
CA ASN A 130 -13.15 -8.08 8.79
C ASN A 130 -12.98 -7.70 10.28
N ARG A 131 -11.76 -7.32 10.68
CA ARG A 131 -11.37 -6.96 12.05
C ARG A 131 -11.37 -5.45 12.20
N PHE A 132 -11.53 -4.97 13.44
CA PHE A 132 -11.32 -3.56 13.73
C PHE A 132 -9.86 -3.22 13.56
N GLU A 133 -9.59 -2.21 12.74
CA GLU A 133 -8.24 -1.74 12.44
C GLU A 133 -8.15 -0.26 12.82
N SER A 134 -7.07 0.11 13.49
CA SER A 134 -6.75 1.52 13.71
C SER A 134 -6.12 2.06 12.44
N THR A 135 -6.54 3.24 11.99
CA THR A 135 -6.01 3.89 10.81
C THR A 135 -5.89 5.38 11.03
N LEU A 136 -4.71 5.93 10.82
CA LEU A 136 -4.44 7.35 10.67
C LEU A 136 -4.33 7.67 9.19
N ILE A 137 -5.06 8.68 8.73
CA ILE A 137 -4.89 9.28 7.40
C ILE A 137 -4.46 10.73 7.63
N THR A 138 -3.35 11.15 7.04
CA THR A 138 -2.82 12.51 7.20
C THR A 138 -2.24 13.08 5.90
N THR A 139 -2.41 14.38 5.70
CA THR A 139 -1.77 15.18 4.64
C THR A 139 -0.57 15.98 5.16
N SER A 140 -0.09 15.69 6.38
CA SER A 140 1.11 16.31 6.94
C SER A 140 2.33 16.06 6.05
N PRO A 141 2.96 17.11 5.48
CA PRO A 141 4.13 16.95 4.63
C PRO A 141 5.34 16.37 5.36
N GLN A 142 5.48 16.67 6.65
CA GLN A 142 6.58 16.17 7.48
C GLN A 142 6.48 14.66 7.66
N ILE A 143 5.31 14.16 8.11
CA ILE A 143 5.07 12.72 8.31
C ILE A 143 5.31 11.96 6.99
N PHE A 144 4.83 12.49 5.88
CA PHE A 144 5.05 11.87 4.58
C PHE A 144 6.54 11.78 4.22
N SER A 145 7.27 12.88 4.39
CA SER A 145 8.69 12.95 4.01
C SER A 145 9.54 12.03 4.88
N ASP A 146 9.27 11.96 6.19
CA ASP A 146 9.96 11.07 7.11
C ASP A 146 9.71 9.61 6.76
N LEU A 147 8.44 9.21 6.56
CA LEU A 147 8.10 7.84 6.19
C LEU A 147 8.66 7.43 4.82
N LEU A 148 8.70 8.35 3.85
CA LEU A 148 9.27 8.07 2.54
C LEU A 148 10.80 7.94 2.61
N ALA A 149 11.47 8.73 3.45
CA ALA A 149 12.91 8.59 3.69
C ALA A 149 13.23 7.21 4.30
N GLU A 150 12.46 6.79 5.31
CA GLU A 150 12.59 5.45 5.90
C GLU A 150 12.30 4.33 4.90
N PHE A 151 11.24 4.48 4.09
CA PHE A 151 10.92 3.53 3.02
C PHE A 151 12.12 3.35 2.07
N ARG A 152 12.71 4.45 1.61
CA ARG A 152 13.85 4.44 0.69
C ARG A 152 15.09 3.82 1.34
N ASN A 153 15.38 4.18 2.58
CA ASN A 153 16.49 3.62 3.34
C ASN A 153 16.36 2.08 3.47
N ILE A 154 15.16 1.59 3.78
CA ILE A 154 14.91 0.15 3.87
C ILE A 154 15.08 -0.52 2.50
N SER A 155 14.47 0.04 1.45
CA SER A 155 14.57 -0.49 0.09
C SER A 155 16.00 -0.58 -0.41
N GLU A 156 16.83 0.42 -0.13
CA GLU A 156 18.20 0.52 -0.66
C GLU A 156 19.22 -0.29 0.16
N TYR A 157 19.11 -0.29 1.48
CA TYR A 157 20.18 -0.79 2.36
C TYR A 157 19.80 -1.97 3.25
N HIS A 158 18.51 -2.25 3.44
CA HIS A 158 18.04 -3.22 4.43
C HIS A 158 17.06 -4.25 3.87
N SER A 159 17.01 -4.40 2.55
CA SER A 159 16.07 -5.31 1.90
C SER A 159 16.71 -6.00 0.71
N VAL A 160 16.05 -7.05 0.23
CA VAL A 160 16.43 -7.76 -0.99
C VAL A 160 15.30 -7.61 -2.02
N PRO A 161 15.60 -7.24 -3.28
CA PRO A 161 14.60 -7.22 -4.35
C PRO A 161 13.94 -8.60 -4.53
N LEU A 162 12.61 -8.61 -4.65
CA LEU A 162 11.84 -9.85 -4.79
C LEU A 162 12.22 -10.63 -6.06
N ASP A 163 12.56 -9.92 -7.14
CA ASP A 163 12.93 -10.52 -8.42
C ASP A 163 14.28 -11.25 -8.34
N GLU A 164 15.24 -10.77 -7.55
CA GLU A 164 16.54 -11.44 -7.34
C GLU A 164 16.39 -12.74 -6.54
N ILE A 165 15.51 -12.75 -5.53
CA ILE A 165 15.21 -13.94 -4.72
C ILE A 165 14.59 -15.05 -5.57
N LEU A 166 13.83 -14.70 -6.61
CA LEU A 166 13.10 -15.65 -7.43
C LEU A 166 13.86 -16.07 -8.68
N GLY A 167 14.65 -15.17 -9.28
CA GLY A 167 15.59 -15.52 -10.34
C GLY A 167 16.52 -16.65 -9.91
N SER A 168 17.10 -16.54 -8.71
CA SER A 168 17.96 -17.58 -8.13
C SER A 168 17.24 -18.93 -7.92
N ARG A 169 15.96 -18.94 -7.55
CA ARG A 169 15.18 -20.18 -7.37
C ARG A 169 14.75 -20.86 -8.68
N ILE A 170 14.64 -20.10 -9.77
CA ILE A 170 14.32 -20.64 -11.10
C ILE A 170 15.59 -21.27 -11.71
N GLU A 171 16.76 -20.68 -11.48
CA GLU A 171 18.04 -21.23 -11.96
C GLU A 171 18.48 -22.51 -11.23
N GLU A 172 18.01 -22.73 -9.99
CA GLU A 172 18.28 -23.92 -9.19
C GLU A 172 17.37 -25.14 -9.50
N ASN A 173 16.34 -24.99 -10.35
CA ASN A 173 15.42 -26.07 -10.76
C ASN A 173 15.51 -26.39 -12.26
#